data_AF-A0AAP5Z1J3-F1
#
_entry.id   AF-A0AAP5Z1J3-F1
#
_cell.length_a   1.000
_cell.length_b   1.000
_cell.length_c   1.000
_cell.angle_alpha   90.00
_cell.angle_beta   90.00
_cell.angle_gamma   90.00
#
_symmetry.space_group_name_H-M   'P 1'
#
loop_
_entity.id
_entity.type
_entity.pdbx_description
1 polymer ?
#
loop_
_entity_poly.entity_id
_entity_poly.type
_entity_poly.pdbx_seq_one_letter_code
_entity_poly.pdbx_strand_id
1 'polypeptide(L)'
;GNVTLMDNQHDGVFAGASIAWEADLFGRIDRQANAAQIRLEQAQIYQSGLNTVITADLIHNYLQYQGASERLELAKSNLKDQRRTLDLVGKVVRSGYGSDLDLAQAKATLAAMESLVPQLEIAQQAHKHRLAVLLGEPLTQVEIRLSKQHSVPVMQDMVPVGLPSDLLKRRTDIRLAEREMAALNEELAASVADQYP
;
A
#
# COMPACT_ATOMS: atom_id res chain seq x y z
N GLY A 1 -6.52 40.59 81.06
CA GLY A 1 -7.46 40.17 80.00
C GLY A 1 -6.71 40.06 78.71
N ASN A 2 -6.63 38.83 78.20
CA ASN A 2 -6.46 38.34 76.82
C ASN A 2 -5.55 39.04 75.80
N VAL A 3 -4.62 38.22 75.31
CA VAL A 3 -3.93 38.25 74.02
C VAL A 3 -4.94 38.18 72.88
N THR A 4 -4.71 38.89 71.77
CA THR A 4 -4.97 38.31 70.44
C THR A 4 -4.09 38.94 69.36
N LEU A 5 -3.33 38.07 68.71
CA LEU A 5 -2.65 38.28 67.43
C LEU A 5 -3.70 38.57 66.34
N MET A 6 -3.40 39.46 65.40
CA MET A 6 -4.01 39.46 64.06
C MET A 6 -2.83 39.59 63.09
N ASP A 7 -2.23 38.46 62.71
CA ASP A 7 -2.62 37.56 61.61
C ASP A 7 -2.47 38.24 60.23
N ASN A 8 -1.55 37.69 59.45
CA ASN A 8 -1.12 38.17 58.15
C ASN A 8 -1.81 37.30 57.10
N GLN A 9 -3.09 37.56 56.82
CA GLN A 9 -3.85 36.82 55.82
C GLN A 9 -3.70 37.48 54.43
N HIS A 10 -2.90 36.87 53.55
CA HIS A 10 -2.91 37.13 52.11
C HIS A 10 -3.81 36.11 51.39
N ASP A 11 -5.11 36.11 51.69
CA ASP A 11 -6.09 35.33 50.94
C ASP A 11 -6.80 36.24 49.92
N GLY A 12 -6.14 36.47 48.79
CA GLY A 12 -6.72 37.15 47.63
C GLY A 12 -7.19 36.14 46.58
N VAL A 13 -8.49 36.04 46.34
CA VAL A 13 -9.04 35.26 45.23
C VAL A 13 -9.26 36.20 44.04
N PHE A 14 -8.50 35.98 42.96
CA PHE A 14 -8.66 36.72 41.72
C PHE A 14 -9.49 35.89 40.73
N ALA A 15 -10.64 36.41 40.34
CA ALA A 15 -11.43 35.91 39.22
C ALA A 15 -11.41 37.00 38.14
N GLY A 16 -11.02 36.65 36.92
CA GLY A 16 -10.94 37.58 35.80
C GLY A 16 -11.08 36.86 34.47
N ALA A 17 -11.53 37.60 33.46
CA ALA A 17 -11.56 37.17 32.08
C ALA A 17 -10.57 38.03 31.28
N SER A 18 -9.76 37.40 30.44
CA SER A 18 -8.80 38.08 29.56
C SER A 18 -9.25 37.99 28.11
N ILE A 19 -9.17 39.10 27.38
CA ILE A 19 -9.34 39.16 25.93
C ILE A 19 -8.02 39.63 25.34
N ALA A 20 -7.49 38.87 24.39
CA ALA A 20 -6.35 39.25 23.57
C ALA A 20 -6.80 39.37 22.12
N TRP A 21 -6.40 40.44 21.45
CA TRP A 21 -6.67 40.70 20.05
C TRP A 21 -5.41 41.31 19.44
N GLU A 22 -5.14 40.95 18.19
CA GLU A 22 -4.02 41.46 17.41
C GLU A 22 -4.58 42.05 16.12
N ALA A 23 -4.22 43.29 15.81
CA ALA A 23 -4.60 43.93 14.56
C ALA A 23 -3.72 43.39 13.43
N ASP A 24 -4.30 42.80 12.40
CA ASP A 24 -3.53 42.27 11.27
C ASP A 24 -3.17 43.36 10.24
N LEU A 25 -2.41 44.37 10.67
CA LEU A 25 -2.09 45.54 9.85
C LEU A 25 -1.14 45.24 8.68
N PHE A 26 -0.27 44.24 8.86
CA PHE A 26 0.75 43.84 7.88
C PHE A 26 0.44 42.48 7.24
N GLY A 27 -0.69 41.87 7.59
CA GLY A 27 -1.18 40.61 7.01
C GLY A 27 -0.50 39.35 7.57
N ARG A 28 0.20 39.42 8.71
CA ARG A 28 0.87 38.27 9.33
C ARG A 28 -0.09 37.12 9.57
N ILE A 29 -1.26 37.40 10.17
CA ILE A 29 -2.26 36.38 10.53
C ILE A 29 -2.89 35.81 9.26
N ASP A 30 -3.23 36.66 8.30
CA ASP A 30 -3.75 36.24 6.99
C ASP A 30 -2.77 35.34 6.23
N ARG A 31 -1.47 35.68 6.21
CA ARG A 31 -0.42 34.85 5.59
C ARG A 31 -0.27 33.50 6.28
N GLN A 32 -0.30 33.46 7.61
CA GLN A 32 -0.30 32.19 8.37
C GLN A 32 -1.54 31.35 8.07
N ALA A 33 -2.72 31.97 7.99
CA ALA A 33 -3.96 31.28 7.64
C ALA A 33 -3.92 30.72 6.20
N ASN A 34 -3.39 31.48 5.24
CA ASN A 34 -3.20 31.03 3.86
C ASN A 34 -2.23 29.85 3.77
N ALA A 35 -1.09 29.91 4.47
CA ALA A 35 -0.15 28.80 4.55
C ALA A 35 -0.83 27.53 5.10
N ALA A 36 -1.59 27.66 6.20
CA ALA A 36 -2.33 26.55 6.78
C ALA A 36 -3.37 25.97 5.82
N GLN A 37 -4.08 26.81 5.07
CA GLN A 37 -5.03 26.39 4.06
C GLN A 37 -4.35 25.62 2.92
N ILE A 38 -3.19 26.07 2.45
CA ILE A 38 -2.40 25.37 1.42
C ILE A 38 -1.92 24.01 1.95
N ARG A 39 -1.51 23.91 3.21
CA ARG A 39 -1.14 22.64 3.85
C ARG A 39 -2.34 21.67 3.94
N LEU A 40 -3.56 22.17 4.13
CA LEU A 40 -4.77 21.35 4.04
C LEU A 40 -4.96 20.81 2.61
N GLU A 41 -4.77 21.64 1.58
CA GLU A 41 -4.82 21.18 0.19
C GLU A 41 -3.77 20.09 -0.09
N GLN A 42 -2.55 20.22 0.43
CA GLN A 42 -1.53 19.17 0.33
C GLN A 42 -2.00 17.84 0.93
N ALA A 43 -2.61 17.86 2.11
CA ALA A 43 -3.12 16.66 2.76
C ALA A 43 -4.17 15.94 1.90
N GLN A 44 -5.06 16.70 1.25
CA GLN A 44 -6.07 16.16 0.34
C GLN A 44 -5.46 15.54 -0.92
N ILE A 45 -4.45 16.20 -1.50
CA ILE A 45 -3.69 15.68 -2.65
C ILE A 45 -2.97 14.39 -2.28
N TYR A 46 -2.32 14.38 -1.11
CA TYR A 46 -1.62 13.21 -0.58
C TYR A 46 -2.57 12.03 -0.38
N GLN A 47 -3.73 12.25 0.25
CA GLN A 47 -4.75 11.21 0.45
C GLN A 47 -5.21 10.61 -0.90
N SER A 48 -5.48 11.46 -1.89
CA SER A 48 -5.92 11.02 -3.22
C SER A 48 -4.84 10.19 -3.95
N GLY A 49 -3.58 10.62 -3.85
CA GLY A 49 -2.45 9.87 -4.40
C GLY A 49 -2.23 8.53 -3.69
N LEU A 50 -2.32 8.52 -2.37
CA LEU A 50 -2.20 7.30 -1.57
C LEU A 50 -3.29 6.29 -1.94
N ASN A 51 -4.54 6.72 -2.12
CA ASN A 51 -5.63 5.86 -2.58
C ASN A 51 -5.30 5.24 -3.95
N THR A 52 -4.81 6.05 -4.88
CA THR A 52 -4.41 5.58 -6.22
C THR A 52 -3.33 4.50 -6.13
N VAL A 53 -2.28 4.73 -5.32
CA VAL A 53 -1.18 3.79 -5.13
C VAL A 53 -1.65 2.50 -4.46
N ILE A 54 -2.43 2.58 -3.38
CA ILE A 54 -2.97 1.41 -2.68
C ILE A 54 -3.87 0.60 -3.61
N THR A 55 -4.72 1.25 -4.40
CA THR A 55 -5.59 0.58 -5.37
C THR A 55 -4.78 -0.13 -6.45
N ALA A 56 -3.73 0.52 -6.98
CA ALA A 56 -2.83 -0.10 -7.95
C ALA A 56 -2.09 -1.31 -7.36
N ASP A 57 -1.57 -1.20 -6.14
CA ASP A 57 -0.90 -2.29 -5.42
C ASP A 57 -1.85 -3.46 -5.14
N LEU A 58 -3.11 -3.17 -4.78
CA LEU A 58 -4.15 -4.16 -4.56
C LEU A 58 -4.45 -4.94 -5.84
N ILE A 59 -4.68 -4.23 -6.96
CA ILE A 59 -4.93 -4.84 -8.26
C ILE A 59 -3.72 -5.68 -8.70
N HIS A 60 -2.51 -5.15 -8.58
CA HIS A 60 -1.29 -5.87 -8.92
C HIS A 60 -1.18 -7.19 -8.15
N ASN A 61 -1.33 -7.15 -6.82
CA ASN A 61 -1.22 -8.34 -5.98
C ASN A 61 -2.34 -9.35 -6.25
N TYR A 62 -3.55 -8.88 -6.57
CA TYR A 62 -4.63 -9.76 -6.98
C TYR A 62 -4.32 -10.49 -8.29
N LEU A 63 -3.80 -9.79 -9.30
CA LEU A 63 -3.39 -10.40 -10.56
C LEU A 63 -2.23 -11.39 -10.38
N GLN A 64 -1.24 -11.06 -9.55
CA GLN A 64 -0.14 -11.97 -9.24
C GLN A 64 -0.61 -13.21 -8.48
N TYR A 65 -1.54 -13.05 -7.53
CA TYR A 65 -2.19 -14.16 -6.85
C TYR A 65 -2.89 -15.10 -7.84
N GLN A 66 -3.70 -14.55 -8.76
CA GLN A 66 -4.40 -15.38 -9.75
C GLN A 66 -3.43 -16.09 -10.68
N GLY A 67 -2.40 -15.39 -11.19
CA GLY A 67 -1.38 -16.00 -12.03
C GLY A 67 -0.58 -17.09 -11.31
N ALA A 68 -0.25 -16.91 -10.03
CA ALA A 68 0.40 -17.94 -9.23
C ALA A 68 -0.52 -19.15 -8.99
N SER A 69 -1.80 -18.91 -8.73
CA SER A 69 -2.82 -19.95 -8.54
C SER A 69 -3.01 -20.80 -9.80
N GLU A 70 -3.09 -20.16 -10.97
CA GLU A 70 -3.22 -20.85 -12.26
C GLU A 70 -1.97 -21.68 -12.58
N ARG A 71 -0.77 -21.11 -12.40
CA ARG A 71 0.48 -21.85 -12.56
C ARG A 71 0.60 -23.03 -11.60
N LEU A 72 0.13 -22.88 -10.36
CA LEU A 72 0.12 -23.96 -9.37
C LEU A 72 -0.78 -25.11 -9.81
N GLU A 73 -1.99 -24.82 -10.31
CA GLU A 73 -2.90 -25.85 -10.80
C GLU A 73 -2.35 -26.55 -12.05
N LEU A 74 -1.75 -25.80 -12.99
CA LEU A 74 -1.04 -26.40 -14.13
C LEU A 74 0.13 -27.29 -13.70
N ALA A 75 0.94 -26.83 -12.75
CA ALA A 75 2.06 -27.62 -12.22
C ALA A 75 1.58 -28.93 -11.57
N LYS A 76 0.49 -28.88 -10.78
CA LYS A 76 -0.13 -30.08 -10.19
C LYS A 76 -0.67 -31.04 -11.25
N SER A 77 -1.29 -30.53 -12.31
CA SER A 77 -1.75 -31.35 -13.44
C SER A 77 -0.57 -32.03 -14.14
N ASN A 78 0.47 -31.27 -14.49
CA ASN A 78 1.67 -31.80 -15.14
C ASN A 78 2.38 -32.86 -14.28
N LEU A 79 2.40 -32.66 -12.96
CA LEU A 79 2.98 -33.61 -12.01
C LEU A 79 2.21 -34.94 -12.01
N LYS A 80 0.87 -34.90 -12.10
CA LYS A 80 0.04 -36.10 -12.26
C LYS A 80 0.38 -36.84 -13.55
N ASP A 81 0.57 -36.12 -14.65
CA ASP A 81 0.95 -36.71 -15.94
C ASP A 81 2.35 -37.32 -15.89
N GLN A 82 3.33 -36.64 -15.27
CA GLN A 82 4.67 -37.21 -15.11
C GLN A 82 4.74 -38.41 -14.18
N ARG A 83 3.88 -38.49 -13.16
CA ARG A 83 3.74 -39.73 -12.37
C ARG A 83 3.23 -40.88 -13.22
N ARG A 84 2.28 -40.64 -14.13
CA ARG A 84 1.79 -41.65 -15.06
C ARG A 84 2.86 -42.06 -16.09
N THR A 85 3.63 -41.10 -16.59
CA THR A 85 4.77 -41.37 -17.48
C THR A 85 5.82 -42.23 -16.79
N LEU A 86 6.19 -41.90 -15.55
CA LEU A 86 7.13 -42.70 -14.76
C LEU A 86 6.63 -44.13 -14.52
N ASP A 87 5.34 -44.31 -14.22
CA ASP A 87 4.74 -45.65 -14.07
C ASP A 87 4.81 -46.46 -15.38
N LEU A 88 4.49 -45.82 -16.52
CA LEU A 88 4.56 -46.47 -17.83
C LEU A 88 6.00 -46.87 -18.18
N VAL A 89 6.97 -45.96 -18.04
CA VAL A 89 8.39 -46.25 -18.25
C VAL A 89 8.84 -47.39 -17.34
N GLY A 90 8.45 -47.35 -16.06
CA GLY A 90 8.73 -48.43 -15.12
C GLY A 90 8.17 -49.79 -15.55
N LYS A 91 6.98 -49.83 -16.16
CA LYS A 91 6.39 -51.07 -16.72
C LYS A 91 7.18 -51.58 -17.93
N VAL A 92 7.60 -50.70 -18.83
CA VAL A 92 8.38 -51.05 -20.04
C VAL A 92 9.77 -51.56 -19.69
N VAL A 93 10.44 -50.95 -18.71
CA VAL A 93 11.74 -51.42 -18.22
C VAL A 93 11.59 -52.80 -17.57
N ARG A 94 10.57 -53.02 -16.74
CA ARG A 94 10.31 -54.34 -16.12
C ARG A 94 9.96 -55.44 -17.12
N SER A 95 9.43 -55.11 -18.29
CA SER A 95 9.17 -56.09 -19.36
C SER A 95 10.40 -56.38 -20.23
N GLY A 96 11.54 -55.72 -19.98
CA GLY A 96 12.79 -55.92 -20.71
C GLY A 96 12.93 -55.12 -22.00
N TYR A 97 11.97 -54.23 -22.31
CA TYR A 97 11.94 -53.43 -23.54
C TYR A 97 12.45 -51.99 -23.36
N GLY A 98 12.90 -51.60 -22.17
CA GLY A 98 13.43 -50.26 -21.86
C GLY A 98 14.76 -50.29 -21.11
N SER A 99 15.39 -49.14 -20.93
CA SER A 99 16.68 -49.01 -20.24
C SER A 99 16.58 -48.36 -18.85
N ASP A 100 17.54 -48.64 -17.97
CA ASP A 100 17.66 -47.96 -16.67
C ASP A 100 17.88 -46.44 -16.83
N LEU A 101 18.48 -46.03 -17.95
CA LEU A 101 18.64 -44.62 -18.30
C LEU A 101 17.28 -43.92 -18.47
N ASP A 102 16.33 -44.56 -19.18
CA ASP A 102 14.98 -44.03 -19.38
C ASP A 102 14.25 -43.86 -18.04
N LEU A 103 14.40 -44.84 -17.14
CA LEU A 103 13.83 -44.78 -15.79
C LEU A 103 14.45 -43.66 -14.97
N ALA A 104 15.77 -43.50 -15.00
CA ALA A 104 16.47 -42.43 -14.30
C ALA A 104 16.05 -41.04 -14.83
N GLN A 105 15.92 -40.89 -16.15
CA GLN A 105 15.48 -39.63 -16.77
C GLN A 105 14.04 -39.28 -16.41
N ALA A 106 13.13 -40.27 -16.39
CA ALA A 106 11.75 -40.07 -15.96
C ALA A 106 11.67 -39.64 -14.48
N LYS A 107 12.46 -40.27 -13.60
CA LYS A 107 12.57 -39.88 -12.18
C LYS A 107 13.10 -38.46 -12.01
N ALA A 108 14.18 -38.12 -12.72
CA ALA A 108 14.77 -36.79 -12.67
C ALA A 108 13.78 -35.70 -13.12
N THR A 109 13.03 -35.97 -14.20
CA THR A 109 12.00 -35.06 -14.71
C THR A 109 10.85 -34.88 -13.70
N LEU A 110 10.39 -35.96 -13.06
CA LEU A 110 9.37 -35.88 -12.01
C LEU A 110 9.87 -35.06 -10.82
N ALA A 111 11.09 -35.33 -10.33
CA ALA A 111 11.68 -34.61 -9.21
C ALA A 111 11.85 -33.10 -9.49
N ALA A 112 12.25 -32.75 -10.72
CA ALA A 112 12.32 -31.36 -11.15
C ALA A 112 10.94 -30.68 -11.10
N MET A 113 9.88 -31.35 -11.56
CA MET A 113 8.51 -30.82 -11.48
C MET A 113 7.98 -30.74 -10.05
N GLU A 114 8.29 -31.72 -9.20
CA GLU A 114 7.94 -31.70 -7.78
C GLU A 114 8.55 -30.50 -7.04
N SER A 115 9.74 -30.05 -7.47
CA SER A 115 10.40 -28.86 -6.89
C SER A 115 9.72 -27.53 -7.22
N LEU A 116 8.88 -27.47 -8.26
CA LEU A 116 8.20 -26.24 -8.68
C LEU A 116 6.95 -25.93 -7.86
N VAL A 117 6.25 -26.98 -7.38
CA VAL A 117 4.98 -26.83 -6.65
C VAL A 117 5.15 -25.97 -5.39
N PRO A 118 6.12 -26.22 -4.49
CA PRO A 118 6.30 -25.40 -3.29
C PRO A 118 6.63 -23.94 -3.58
N GLN A 119 7.39 -23.68 -4.66
CA GLN A 119 7.74 -22.31 -5.06
C GLN A 119 6.48 -21.53 -5.47
N LEU A 120 5.56 -22.18 -6.20
CA LEU A 120 4.30 -21.58 -6.62
C LEU A 120 3.33 -21.39 -5.45
N GLU A 121 3.30 -22.32 -4.49
CA GLU A 121 2.53 -22.19 -3.24
C GLU A 121 3.01 -20.99 -2.41
N ILE A 122 4.33 -20.84 -2.25
CA ILE A 122 4.92 -19.68 -1.56
C ILE A 122 4.55 -18.38 -2.27
N ALA A 123 4.67 -18.33 -3.60
CA ALA A 123 4.30 -17.14 -4.37
C ALA A 123 2.82 -16.80 -4.20
N GLN A 124 1.93 -17.79 -4.29
CA GLN A 124 0.51 -17.62 -4.07
C GLN A 124 0.23 -17.07 -2.65
N GLN A 125 0.88 -17.63 -1.63
CA GLN A 125 0.69 -17.21 -0.25
C GLN A 125 1.24 -15.81 0.03
N ALA A 126 2.38 -15.44 -0.54
CA ALA A 126 2.95 -14.11 -0.39
C ALA A 126 1.99 -13.02 -0.89
N HIS A 127 1.36 -13.23 -2.05
CA HIS A 127 0.36 -12.29 -2.57
C HIS A 127 -0.93 -12.26 -1.74
N LYS A 128 -1.40 -13.40 -1.21
CA LYS A 128 -2.53 -13.44 -0.26
C LYS A 128 -2.26 -12.61 1.00
N HIS A 129 -1.08 -12.75 1.60
CA HIS A 129 -0.70 -11.97 2.78
C HIS A 129 -0.61 -10.47 2.46
N ARG A 130 -0.08 -10.12 1.29
CA ARG A 130 -0.01 -8.72 0.86
C ARG A 130 -1.40 -8.12 0.65
N LEU A 131 -2.35 -8.87 0.09
CA LEU A 131 -3.75 -8.47 0.00
C LEU A 131 -4.37 -8.22 1.37
N ALA A 132 -4.10 -9.08 2.37
CA ALA A 132 -4.58 -8.90 3.74
C ALA A 132 -4.11 -7.58 4.35
N VAL A 133 -2.81 -7.25 4.20
CA VAL A 133 -2.24 -5.98 4.67
C VAL A 133 -2.88 -4.78 3.95
N LEU A 134 -3.02 -4.85 2.63
CA LEU A 134 -3.59 -3.74 1.84
C LEU A 134 -5.08 -3.50 2.12
N LEU A 135 -5.83 -4.56 2.42
CA LEU A 135 -7.25 -4.46 2.77
C LEU A 135 -7.48 -4.11 4.24
N GLY A 136 -6.45 -4.22 5.08
CA GLY A 136 -6.60 -4.10 6.54
C GLY A 136 -7.47 -5.21 7.14
N GLU A 137 -7.48 -6.40 6.51
CA GLU A 137 -8.30 -7.55 6.91
C GLU A 137 -7.42 -8.71 7.40
N PRO A 138 -7.91 -9.58 8.29
CA PRO A 138 -7.21 -10.80 8.63
C PRO A 138 -7.12 -11.74 7.42
N LEU A 139 -6.05 -12.54 7.35
CA LEU A 139 -5.80 -13.47 6.24
C LEU A 139 -6.98 -14.40 5.97
N THR A 140 -7.63 -14.92 7.01
CA THR A 140 -8.79 -15.82 6.90
C THR A 140 -9.96 -15.19 6.14
N GLN A 141 -10.20 -13.88 6.30
CA GLN A 141 -11.25 -13.17 5.58
C GLN A 141 -10.90 -13.01 4.09
N VAL A 142 -9.64 -12.72 3.80
CA VAL A 142 -9.13 -12.68 2.42
C VAL A 142 -9.24 -14.05 1.75
N GLU A 143 -8.90 -15.13 2.45
CA GLU A 143 -9.06 -16.49 1.94
C GLU A 143 -10.52 -16.82 1.59
N ILE A 144 -11.48 -16.40 2.42
CA ILE A 144 -12.91 -16.54 2.12
C ILE A 144 -13.29 -15.78 0.85
N ARG A 145 -12.81 -14.54 0.69
CA ARG A 145 -13.06 -13.72 -0.52
C ARG A 145 -12.48 -14.37 -1.78
N LEU A 146 -11.31 -15.00 -1.65
CA LEU A 146 -10.57 -15.65 -2.75
C LEU A 146 -10.96 -17.13 -2.95
N SER A 147 -11.89 -17.67 -2.17
CA SER A 147 -12.30 -19.09 -2.22
C SER A 147 -12.91 -19.50 -3.55
N LYS A 148 -13.54 -18.55 -4.26
CA LYS A 148 -14.02 -18.76 -5.62
C LYS A 148 -12.88 -18.54 -6.60
N GLN A 149 -12.60 -19.55 -7.41
CA GLN A 149 -11.60 -19.48 -8.46
C GLN A 149 -12.12 -18.56 -9.57
N HIS A 150 -11.36 -17.51 -9.87
CA HIS A 150 -11.62 -16.62 -11.00
C HIS A 150 -10.42 -16.71 -11.92
N SER A 151 -10.65 -16.66 -13.23
CA SER A 151 -9.55 -16.54 -14.19
C SER A 151 -8.88 -15.18 -14.07
N VAL A 152 -7.63 -15.08 -14.54
CA VAL A 152 -6.96 -13.79 -14.71
C VAL A 152 -7.84 -12.89 -15.58
N PRO A 153 -8.19 -11.67 -15.13
CA PRO A 153 -8.96 -10.72 -15.93
C PRO A 153 -8.27 -10.41 -17.26
N VAL A 154 -9.02 -10.44 -18.35
CA VAL A 154 -8.53 -10.04 -19.67
C VAL A 154 -8.90 -8.57 -19.90
N MET A 155 -7.91 -7.71 -20.13
CA MET A 155 -8.17 -6.34 -20.60
C MET A 155 -8.62 -6.40 -22.06
N GLN A 156 -9.79 -5.82 -22.36
CA GLN A 156 -10.35 -5.75 -23.71
C GLN A 156 -10.10 -4.39 -24.38
N ASP A 157 -9.92 -3.33 -23.57
CA ASP A 157 -9.84 -1.95 -24.06
C ASP A 157 -8.43 -1.35 -23.90
N MET A 158 -8.07 -0.44 -24.82
CA MET A 158 -6.90 0.41 -24.65
C MET A 158 -7.16 1.47 -23.59
N VAL A 159 -6.21 1.63 -22.65
CA VAL A 159 -6.23 2.72 -21.68
C VAL A 159 -5.92 4.03 -22.40
N PRO A 160 -6.84 5.03 -22.43
CA PRO A 160 -6.56 6.31 -23.06
C PRO A 160 -5.56 7.09 -22.19
N VAL A 161 -4.33 7.21 -22.68
CA VAL A 161 -3.21 7.87 -21.96
C VAL A 161 -3.29 9.40 -21.99
N GLY A 162 -4.12 9.98 -22.85
CA GLY A 162 -4.24 11.44 -23.01
C GLY A 162 -2.98 12.09 -23.59
N LEU A 163 -2.86 13.42 -23.46
CA LEU A 163 -1.64 14.14 -23.84
C LEU A 163 -0.58 14.04 -22.74
N PRO A 164 0.71 13.85 -23.07
CA PRO A 164 1.78 13.77 -22.07
C PRO A 164 1.87 15.01 -21.17
N SER A 165 1.54 16.20 -21.69
CA SER A 165 1.52 17.45 -20.91
C SER A 165 0.48 17.45 -19.80
N ASP A 166 -0.65 16.77 -20.00
CA ASP A 166 -1.72 16.70 -18.99
C ASP A 166 -1.33 15.80 -17.81
N LEU A 167 -0.34 14.92 -17.98
CA LEU A 167 0.21 14.11 -16.89
C LEU A 167 0.84 14.97 -15.80
N LEU A 168 1.45 16.11 -16.15
CA LEU A 168 2.06 17.01 -15.16
C LEU A 168 1.01 17.54 -14.17
N LYS A 169 -0.23 17.79 -14.65
CA LYS A 169 -1.36 18.24 -13.82
C LYS A 169 -1.99 17.12 -12.99
N ARG A 170 -1.77 15.86 -13.38
CA ARG A 170 -2.34 14.68 -12.71
C ARG A 170 -1.39 14.05 -11.70
N ARG A 171 -0.09 14.24 -11.88
CA ARG A 171 0.98 13.71 -11.05
C ARG A 171 0.94 14.27 -9.63
N THR A 172 0.66 13.39 -8.66
CA THR A 172 0.54 13.76 -7.24
C THR A 172 1.83 14.36 -6.69
N ASP A 173 2.99 13.83 -7.06
CA ASP A 173 4.30 14.31 -6.62
C ASP A 173 4.56 15.77 -7.04
N ILE A 174 4.25 16.11 -8.29
CA ILE A 174 4.38 17.48 -8.82
C ILE A 174 3.42 18.42 -8.09
N ARG A 175 2.17 18.01 -7.93
CA ARG A 175 1.16 18.82 -7.22
C ARG A 175 1.53 19.06 -5.76
N LEU A 176 2.08 18.06 -5.07
CA LEU A 176 2.56 18.20 -3.69
C LEU A 176 3.73 19.20 -3.61
N ALA A 177 4.70 19.10 -4.53
CA ALA A 177 5.82 20.02 -4.59
C ALA A 177 5.38 21.46 -4.89
N GLU A 178 4.42 21.65 -5.80
CA GLU A 178 3.84 22.97 -6.11
C GLU A 178 3.18 23.60 -4.89
N ARG A 179 2.35 22.83 -4.18
CA ARG A 179 1.69 23.31 -2.96
C ARG A 179 2.69 23.55 -1.82
N GLU A 180 3.76 22.76 -1.70
CA GLU A 180 4.81 22.97 -0.69
C GLU A 180 5.50 24.32 -0.91
N MET A 181 5.90 24.60 -2.16
CA MET A 181 6.47 25.90 -2.49
C MET A 181 5.51 27.06 -2.20
N ALA A 182 4.22 26.90 -2.48
CA ALA A 182 3.21 27.91 -2.20
C ALA A 182 3.04 28.16 -0.69
N ALA A 183 3.02 27.11 0.14
CA ALA A 183 2.96 27.23 1.59
C ALA A 183 4.20 27.94 2.16
N LEU A 184 5.39 27.55 1.72
CA LEU A 184 6.65 28.17 2.13
C LEU A 184 6.71 29.66 1.75
N ASN A 185 6.12 30.04 0.61
CA ASN A 185 6.05 31.43 0.20
C ASN A 185 5.13 32.27 1.12
N GLU A 186 3.99 31.74 1.55
CA GLU A 186 3.12 32.41 2.52
C GLU A 186 3.78 32.48 3.92
N GLU A 187 4.50 31.44 4.34
CA GLU A 187 5.27 31.44 5.59
C GLU A 187 6.40 32.47 5.58
N LEU A 188 7.11 32.60 4.45
CA LEU A 188 8.10 33.66 4.27
C LEU A 188 7.45 35.05 4.32
N ALA A 189 6.29 35.23 3.68
CA ALA A 189 5.57 36.49 3.72
C ALA A 189 5.10 36.85 5.13
N ALA A 190 4.64 35.87 5.91
CA ALA A 190 4.34 36.06 7.33
C ALA A 190 5.59 36.50 8.10
N SER A 191 6.72 35.81 7.91
CA SER A 191 7.99 36.17 8.56
C SER A 191 8.51 37.56 8.18
N VAL A 192 8.18 38.06 6.98
CA VAL A 192 8.46 39.45 6.58
C VAL A 192 7.51 40.42 7.29
N ALA A 193 6.23 40.08 7.43
CA ALA A 193 5.25 40.88 8.17
C ALA A 193 5.65 41.03 9.66
N ASP A 194 6.24 39.99 10.27
CA ASP A 194 6.77 40.01 11.65
C ASP A 194 7.87 41.06 11.88
N GLN A 195 8.47 41.60 10.82
CA GLN A 195 9.48 42.65 10.93
C GLN A 195 8.87 44.05 11.12
N TYR A 196 7.54 44.19 11.00
CA TYR A 196 6.83 45.45 11.12
C TYR A 196 6.08 45.57 12.46
N PRO A 197 5.99 46.78 13.06
CA PRO A 197 5.44 47.00 14.41
C PRO A 197 3.93 46.86 14.54
#